data_AF-A0A5D6WH13-F1
#
_entry.id   AF-A0A5D6WH13-F1
#
_cell.length_a   1.000
_cell.length_b   1.000
_cell.length_c   1.000
_cell.angle_alpha   90.00
_cell.angle_beta   90.00
_cell.angle_gamma   90.00
#
_symmetry.space_group_name_H-M   'P 1'
#
loop_
_entity.id
_entity.type
_entity.pdbx_description
1 polymer ?
#
loop_
_entity_poly.entity_id
_entity_poly.type
_entity_poly.pdbx_seq_one_letter_code
_entity_poly.pdbx_strand_id
1 'polypeptide(L)'
;MSFFVRHELTDDFSTLWYPVKHEQKDGKMFSMELPMEPEAKHAKTESGIFERIDSYKGDRDGVRALVVHATTRKQEDKVGFGYENFQEVFTMKGEMAIKGEGIREIQGRTVKTIECTSKSKGQESTIQLLGFQEGQDVWWLLYQYNPKNDAAKARVENSIETITVQ
;
A
#
# COMPACT_ATOMS: atom_id res chain seq x y z
N MET A 1 43.22 17.22 29.05
CA MET A 1 42.14 16.23 28.86
C MET A 1 40.99 16.94 28.20
N SER A 2 40.82 16.76 26.89
CA SER A 2 39.71 17.36 26.15
C SER A 2 38.69 16.27 25.85
N PHE A 3 37.51 16.38 26.45
CA PHE A 3 36.35 15.56 26.12
C PHE A 3 35.63 16.22 24.96
N PHE A 4 35.74 15.63 23.77
CA PHE A 4 34.83 15.92 22.68
C PHE A 4 33.67 14.93 22.79
N VAL A 5 32.52 15.39 23.26
CA VAL A 5 31.26 14.68 23.07
C VAL A 5 30.83 14.94 21.63
N ARG A 6 31.19 14.03 20.72
CA ARG A 6 30.45 13.87 19.46
C ARG A 6 29.04 13.43 19.86
N HIS A 7 28.08 14.34 19.78
CA HIS A 7 26.70 13.91 19.56
C HIS A 7 26.70 13.28 18.17
N GLU A 8 26.84 11.96 18.14
CA GLU A 8 26.43 11.19 16.98
C GLU A 8 24.93 11.43 16.83
N LEU A 9 24.55 11.99 15.68
CA LEU A 9 23.16 12.00 15.21
C LEU A 9 22.71 10.55 15.15
N THR A 10 22.10 10.07 16.23
CA THR A 10 21.50 8.75 16.30
C THR A 10 20.23 8.76 15.47
N ASP A 11 20.27 7.95 14.43
CA ASP A 11 19.22 7.54 13.51
C ASP A 11 18.83 8.54 12.41
N ASP A 12 19.71 8.57 11.41
CA ASP A 12 19.46 9.00 10.04
C ASP A 12 18.17 8.31 9.50
N PHE A 13 17.19 9.09 9.04
CA PHE A 13 15.96 8.64 8.37
C PHE A 13 16.26 8.11 6.94
N SER A 14 17.42 7.50 6.73
CA SER A 14 17.93 7.04 5.43
C SER A 14 17.37 5.69 4.97
N THR A 15 16.24 5.22 5.54
CA THR A 15 15.58 3.99 5.07
C THR A 15 14.91 4.27 3.73
N LEU A 16 15.63 3.95 2.65
CA LEU A 16 15.25 4.04 1.24
C LEU A 16 13.76 3.76 1.00
N TRP A 17 13.00 4.84 0.87
CA TRP A 17 11.65 4.84 0.33
C TRP A 17 11.76 4.66 -1.18
N TYR A 18 11.12 3.64 -1.74
CA TYR A 18 11.11 3.47 -3.19
C TYR A 18 10.01 4.35 -3.79
N PRO A 19 10.37 5.39 -4.57
CA PRO A 19 9.39 6.27 -5.15
C PRO A 19 8.67 5.55 -6.28
N VAL A 20 7.39 5.27 -6.09
CA VAL A 20 6.51 4.84 -7.17
C VAL A 20 5.92 6.09 -7.80
N LYS A 21 6.06 6.20 -9.11
CA LYS A 21 5.40 7.23 -9.92
C LYS A 21 4.63 6.56 -11.05
N HIS A 22 3.40 7.00 -11.26
CA HIS A 22 2.55 6.49 -12.32
C HIS A 22 1.72 7.62 -12.92
N GLU A 23 1.77 7.76 -14.25
CA GLU A 23 0.91 8.69 -14.97
C GLU A 23 -0.49 8.07 -15.12
N GLN A 24 -1.49 8.76 -14.58
CA GLN A 24 -2.91 8.39 -14.67
C GLN A 24 -3.46 8.67 -16.07
N LYS A 25 -4.64 8.13 -16.38
CA LYS A 25 -5.25 8.27 -17.70
C LYS A 25 -5.61 9.72 -18.06
N ASP A 26 -5.85 10.57 -17.06
CA ASP A 26 -6.11 12.00 -17.23
C ASP A 26 -4.82 12.86 -17.30
N GLY A 27 -3.63 12.22 -17.26
CA GLY A 27 -2.33 12.87 -17.31
C GLY A 27 -1.79 13.32 -15.95
N LYS A 28 -2.52 13.14 -14.85
CA LYS A 28 -2.00 13.42 -13.51
C LYS A 28 -0.96 12.40 -13.09
N MET A 29 -0.06 12.80 -12.20
CA MET A 29 0.96 11.91 -11.64
C MET A 29 0.53 11.41 -10.28
N PHE A 30 0.23 10.12 -10.18
CA PHE A 30 0.23 9.41 -8.91
C PHE A 30 1.67 9.22 -8.43
N SER A 31 1.91 9.52 -7.15
CA SER A 31 3.13 9.13 -6.48
C SER A 31 2.89 8.64 -5.06
N MET A 32 3.74 7.71 -4.65
CA MET A 32 3.83 7.25 -3.28
C MET A 32 5.25 6.78 -3.00
N GLU A 33 5.61 6.77 -1.74
CA GLU A 33 6.85 6.22 -1.24
C GLU A 33 6.58 4.86 -0.62
N LEU A 34 7.01 3.79 -1.31
CA LEU A 34 6.92 2.45 -0.75
C LEU A 34 8.00 2.25 0.32
N PRO A 35 7.71 1.47 1.38
CA PRO A 35 8.70 1.21 2.42
C PRO A 35 9.84 0.28 1.95
N MET A 36 9.81 -0.18 0.69
CA MET A 36 10.86 -0.96 0.03
C MET A 36 10.75 -0.88 -1.49
N GLU A 37 11.85 -1.16 -2.19
CA GLU A 37 11.85 -1.42 -3.63
C GLU A 37 11.08 -2.72 -3.95
N PRO A 38 10.13 -2.71 -4.89
CA PRO A 38 9.41 -3.91 -5.27
C PRO A 38 10.32 -4.88 -6.05
N GLU A 39 10.28 -6.16 -5.68
CA GLU A 39 11.02 -7.25 -6.32
C GLU A 39 10.54 -7.55 -7.74
N ALA A 40 9.28 -7.20 -8.05
CA ALA A 40 8.68 -7.45 -9.34
C ALA A 40 7.65 -6.38 -9.71
N LYS A 41 7.62 -6.05 -11.01
CA LYS A 41 6.50 -5.39 -11.68
C LYS A 41 5.84 -6.41 -12.60
N HIS A 42 4.55 -6.67 -12.40
CA HIS A 42 3.78 -7.48 -13.33
C HIS A 42 2.73 -6.62 -14.02
N ALA A 43 2.82 -6.55 -15.35
CA ALA A 43 1.76 -6.00 -16.19
C ALA A 43 0.92 -7.15 -16.71
N LYS A 44 -0.40 -7.09 -16.50
CA LYS A 44 -1.36 -7.99 -17.13
C LYS A 44 -2.33 -7.15 -17.95
N THR A 45 -2.57 -7.58 -19.19
CA THR A 45 -3.57 -6.98 -20.05
C THR A 45 -4.91 -7.69 -19.86
N GLU A 46 -5.95 -6.87 -19.73
CA GLU A 46 -7.37 -7.17 -19.96
C GLU A 46 -8.06 -8.24 -19.10
N SER A 47 -8.90 -7.78 -18.18
CA SER A 47 -9.94 -8.62 -17.54
C SER A 47 -11.14 -7.76 -17.16
N GLY A 48 -12.34 -8.20 -17.55
CA GLY A 48 -13.60 -7.52 -17.22
C GLY A 48 -13.60 -6.05 -17.63
N ILE A 49 -13.81 -5.16 -16.65
CA ILE A 49 -13.87 -3.70 -16.82
C ILE A 49 -12.50 -3.04 -16.95
N PHE A 50 -11.39 -3.75 -16.74
CA PHE A 50 -10.04 -3.17 -16.76
C PHE A 50 -9.37 -3.33 -18.12
N GLU A 51 -8.75 -2.25 -18.60
CA GLU A 51 -7.90 -2.26 -19.80
C GLU A 51 -6.44 -2.61 -19.46
N ARG A 52 -5.98 -2.21 -18.28
CA ARG A 52 -4.61 -2.42 -17.81
C ARG A 52 -4.61 -2.71 -16.33
N ILE A 53 -3.76 -3.65 -15.91
CA ILE A 53 -3.49 -3.93 -14.50
C ILE A 53 -1.98 -4.04 -14.33
N ASP A 54 -1.40 -3.18 -13.51
CA ASP A 54 -0.03 -3.23 -13.05
C ASP A 54 0.00 -3.64 -11.57
N SER A 55 0.99 -4.44 -11.18
CA SER A 55 1.20 -4.76 -9.77
C SER A 55 2.67 -4.69 -9.39
N TYR A 56 2.90 -4.28 -8.13
CA TYR A 56 4.19 -4.15 -7.49
C TYR A 56 4.15 -4.96 -6.20
N LYS A 57 5.21 -5.74 -5.93
CA LYS A 57 5.31 -6.55 -4.71
C LYS A 57 6.72 -6.47 -4.12
N GLY A 58 6.83 -6.38 -2.81
CA GLY A 58 8.08 -6.53 -2.08
C GLY A 58 7.91 -7.10 -0.67
N ASP A 59 8.98 -7.62 -0.10
CA ASP A 59 9.06 -8.09 1.29
C ASP A 59 10.43 -7.70 1.88
N ARG A 60 10.44 -6.72 2.79
CA ARG A 60 11.68 -6.22 3.40
C ARG A 60 11.43 -5.61 4.77
N ASP A 61 12.42 -5.74 5.66
CA ASP A 61 12.45 -5.10 6.98
C ASP A 61 11.17 -5.31 7.83
N GLY A 62 10.56 -6.49 7.67
CA GLY A 62 9.36 -6.90 8.40
C GLY A 62 8.04 -6.36 7.83
N VAL A 63 8.06 -5.77 6.64
CA VAL A 63 6.88 -5.34 5.90
C VAL A 63 6.83 -6.08 4.56
N ARG A 64 5.69 -6.72 4.30
CA ARG A 64 5.32 -7.20 2.97
C ARG A 64 4.32 -6.23 2.36
N ALA A 65 4.60 -5.74 1.16
CA ALA A 65 3.74 -4.79 0.45
C ALA A 65 3.31 -5.36 -0.90
N LEU A 66 2.03 -5.20 -1.25
CA LEU A 66 1.50 -5.41 -2.59
C LEU A 66 0.70 -4.17 -3.00
N VAL A 67 0.98 -3.64 -4.18
CA VAL A 67 0.23 -2.53 -4.78
C VAL A 67 -0.28 -2.97 -6.14
N VAL A 68 -1.56 -2.76 -6.39
CA VAL A 68 -2.21 -3.02 -7.67
C VAL A 68 -2.78 -1.69 -8.16
N HIS A 69 -2.42 -1.35 -9.39
CA HIS A 69 -3.02 -0.27 -10.15
C HIS A 69 -3.77 -0.87 -11.32
N ALA A 70 -5.01 -0.43 -11.53
CA ALA A 70 -5.76 -0.77 -12.72
C ALA A 70 -6.37 0.47 -13.33
N THR A 71 -6.55 0.43 -14.65
CA THR A 71 -7.29 1.46 -15.38
C THR A 71 -8.57 0.84 -15.91
N THR A 72 -9.72 1.46 -15.63
CA THR A 72 -11.01 1.03 -16.15
C THR A 72 -11.15 1.42 -17.62
N ARG A 73 -11.93 0.66 -18.39
CA ARG A 73 -12.23 0.96 -19.79
C ARG A 73 -13.08 2.22 -19.92
N LYS A 74 -14.03 2.42 -19.01
CA LYS A 74 -14.96 3.56 -19.01
C LYS A 74 -14.86 4.40 -17.73
N GLN A 75 -15.15 5.69 -17.84
CA GLN A 75 -15.07 6.65 -16.72
C GLN A 75 -16.16 6.42 -15.67
N GLU A 76 -17.31 5.92 -16.11
CA GLU A 76 -18.45 5.58 -15.26
C GLU A 76 -18.28 4.27 -14.47
N ASP A 77 -17.31 3.43 -14.83
CA ASP A 77 -17.05 2.17 -14.13
C ASP A 77 -16.62 2.47 -12.69
N LYS A 78 -17.33 1.91 -11.70
CA LYS A 78 -17.03 2.06 -10.28
C LYS A 78 -16.60 0.74 -9.68
N VAL A 79 -15.60 0.81 -8.82
CA VAL A 79 -15.02 -0.36 -8.17
C VAL A 79 -15.27 -0.31 -6.66
N GLY A 80 -15.58 -1.48 -6.09
CA GLY A 80 -15.76 -1.65 -4.65
C GLY A 80 -14.42 -1.77 -3.92
N PHE A 81 -14.38 -1.25 -2.69
CA PHE A 81 -13.25 -1.38 -1.77
C PHE A 81 -13.66 -2.11 -0.48
N GLY A 82 -14.58 -3.08 -0.60
CA GLY A 82 -14.93 -4.00 0.48
C GLY A 82 -13.90 -5.10 0.65
N TYR A 83 -13.91 -5.79 1.80
CA TYR A 83 -12.98 -6.87 2.09
C TYR A 83 -13.00 -7.97 1.00
N GLU A 84 -14.18 -8.34 0.51
CA GLU A 84 -14.35 -9.29 -0.60
C GLU A 84 -13.63 -8.87 -1.90
N ASN A 85 -13.64 -7.57 -2.23
CA ASN A 85 -12.92 -7.05 -3.40
C ASN A 85 -11.40 -7.19 -3.21
N PHE A 86 -10.90 -6.91 -2.01
CA PHE A 86 -9.50 -7.12 -1.68
C PHE A 86 -9.09 -8.59 -1.73
N GLN A 87 -9.96 -9.49 -1.24
CA GLN A 87 -9.71 -10.93 -1.30
C GLN A 87 -9.57 -11.42 -2.74
N GLU A 88 -10.42 -10.93 -3.65
CA GLU A 88 -10.36 -11.24 -5.07
C GLU A 88 -9.06 -10.71 -5.70
N VAL A 89 -8.78 -9.41 -5.55
CA VAL A 89 -7.61 -8.74 -6.15
C VAL A 89 -6.29 -9.36 -5.69
N PHE A 90 -6.15 -9.64 -4.39
CA PHE A 90 -4.92 -10.18 -3.81
C PHE A 90 -4.92 -11.71 -3.70
N THR A 91 -5.96 -12.39 -4.20
CA THR A 91 -6.13 -13.86 -4.12
C THR A 91 -5.89 -14.37 -2.68
N MET A 92 -6.43 -13.65 -1.70
CA MET A 92 -6.19 -13.93 -0.28
C MET A 92 -6.90 -15.23 0.10
N LYS A 93 -6.15 -16.18 0.66
CA LYS A 93 -6.69 -17.47 1.12
C LYS A 93 -6.81 -17.48 2.64
N GLY A 94 -7.93 -18.00 3.13
CA GLY A 94 -8.22 -18.14 4.55
C GLY A 94 -9.05 -16.99 5.11
N GLU A 95 -9.68 -17.24 6.26
CA GLU A 95 -10.45 -16.24 6.99
C GLU A 95 -9.51 -15.33 7.78
N MET A 96 -9.68 -14.02 7.63
CA MET A 96 -9.01 -13.01 8.45
C MET A 96 -10.03 -12.37 9.37
N ALA A 97 -9.62 -12.02 10.57
CA ALA A 97 -10.47 -11.28 11.49
C ALA A 97 -10.36 -9.79 11.17
N ILE A 98 -11.44 -9.19 10.66
CA ILE A 98 -11.54 -7.74 10.45
C ILE A 98 -11.58 -7.07 11.83
N LYS A 99 -10.66 -6.13 12.06
CA LYS A 99 -10.59 -5.32 13.29
C LYS A 99 -11.35 -4.01 13.14
N GLY A 100 -11.32 -3.43 11.94
CA GLY A 100 -12.02 -2.19 11.66
C GLY A 100 -12.05 -1.86 10.17
N GLU A 101 -13.06 -1.12 9.79
CA GLU A 101 -13.18 -0.49 8.48
C GLU A 101 -13.36 1.01 8.68
N GLY A 102 -12.83 1.79 7.75
CA GLY A 102 -12.91 3.23 7.83
C GLY A 102 -12.62 3.91 6.51
N ILE A 103 -12.66 5.23 6.57
CA ILE A 103 -12.26 6.12 5.51
C ILE A 103 -11.20 7.04 6.11
N ARG A 104 -10.11 7.26 5.39
CA ARG A 104 -9.08 8.24 5.71
C ARG A 104 -9.02 9.29 4.61
N GLU A 105 -8.87 10.55 5.00
CA GLU A 105 -8.57 11.63 4.06
C GLU A 105 -7.06 11.78 3.97
N ILE A 106 -6.49 11.50 2.79
CA ILE A 106 -5.04 11.58 2.54
C ILE A 106 -4.82 12.60 1.42
N GLN A 107 -4.27 13.77 1.78
CA GLN A 107 -4.01 14.85 0.84
C GLN A 107 -5.21 15.22 -0.05
N GLY A 108 -6.40 15.29 0.56
CA GLY A 108 -7.66 15.62 -0.12
C GLY A 108 -8.32 14.45 -0.86
N ARG A 109 -7.85 13.22 -0.65
CA ARG A 109 -8.45 12.00 -1.22
C ARG A 109 -9.08 11.15 -0.15
N THR A 110 -10.31 10.73 -0.43
CA THR A 110 -11.03 9.72 0.33
C THR A 110 -10.47 8.33 0.02
N VAL A 111 -9.75 7.75 0.98
CA VAL A 111 -9.19 6.40 0.88
C VAL A 111 -9.94 5.46 1.81
N LYS A 112 -10.51 4.38 1.28
CA LYS A 112 -11.11 3.32 2.09
C LYS A 112 -10.00 2.51 2.74
N THR A 113 -10.12 2.23 4.03
CA THR A 113 -9.16 1.43 4.79
C THR A 113 -9.84 0.27 5.50
N ILE A 114 -9.21 -0.90 5.49
CA ILE A 114 -9.62 -2.07 6.27
C ILE A 114 -8.41 -2.62 7.01
N GLU A 115 -8.52 -2.77 8.32
CA GLU A 115 -7.52 -3.44 9.13
C GLU A 115 -7.99 -4.86 9.45
N CYS A 116 -7.13 -5.83 9.14
CA CYS A 116 -7.35 -7.23 9.41
C CYS A 116 -6.21 -7.80 10.27
N THR A 117 -6.51 -8.87 11.00
CA THR A 117 -5.50 -9.73 11.61
C THR A 117 -5.57 -11.13 11.04
N SER A 118 -4.41 -11.73 10.79
CA SER A 118 -4.25 -13.12 10.39
C SER A 118 -3.35 -13.84 11.38
N LYS A 119 -3.68 -15.09 11.70
CA LYS A 119 -2.85 -15.96 12.53
C LYS A 119 -2.47 -17.20 11.73
N SER A 120 -1.18 -17.41 11.53
CA SER A 120 -0.64 -18.58 10.83
C SER A 120 0.53 -19.15 11.61
N LYS A 121 0.54 -20.46 11.84
CA LYS A 121 1.62 -21.18 12.54
C LYS A 121 2.02 -20.53 13.88
N GLY A 122 1.04 -20.00 14.62
CA GLY A 122 1.26 -19.34 15.91
C GLY A 122 1.74 -17.88 15.85
N GLN A 123 2.02 -17.36 14.65
CA GLN A 123 2.37 -15.95 14.45
C GLN A 123 1.15 -15.14 14.03
N GLU A 124 0.96 -13.98 14.66
CA GLU A 124 -0.05 -13.00 14.30
C GLU A 124 0.56 -11.96 13.36
N SER A 125 -0.20 -11.53 12.37
CA SER A 125 0.14 -10.44 11.46
C SER A 125 -1.02 -9.47 11.36
N THR A 126 -0.71 -8.18 11.31
CA THR A 126 -1.63 -7.13 10.92
C THR A 126 -1.56 -6.96 9.41
N ILE A 127 -2.73 -6.80 8.78
CA ILE A 127 -2.87 -6.53 7.35
C ILE A 127 -3.66 -5.22 7.21
N GLN A 128 -3.06 -4.22 6.59
CA GLN A 128 -3.72 -2.96 6.22
C GLN A 128 -4.06 -3.01 4.74
N LEU A 129 -5.34 -2.86 4.43
CA LEU A 129 -5.86 -2.79 3.07
C LEU A 129 -6.31 -1.35 2.80
N LEU A 130 -5.85 -0.77 1.70
CA LEU A 130 -6.24 0.57 1.28
C LEU A 130 -6.71 0.54 -0.16
N GLY A 131 -7.74 1.32 -0.47
CA GLY A 131 -8.25 1.40 -1.82
C GLY A 131 -8.94 2.72 -2.12
N PHE A 132 -8.70 3.22 -3.32
CA PHE A 132 -9.33 4.43 -3.83
C PHE A 132 -9.36 4.43 -5.36
N GLN A 133 -10.25 5.23 -5.92
CA GLN A 133 -10.40 5.42 -7.35
C GLN A 133 -10.43 6.91 -7.67
N GLU A 134 -9.62 7.34 -8.64
CA GLU A 134 -9.62 8.69 -9.19
C GLU A 134 -9.85 8.61 -10.71
N GLY A 135 -11.02 9.06 -11.17
CA GLY A 135 -11.41 8.89 -12.57
C GLY A 135 -11.45 7.41 -12.98
N GLN A 136 -10.61 7.04 -13.94
CA GLN A 136 -10.47 5.66 -14.44
C GLN A 136 -9.39 4.87 -13.70
N ASP A 137 -8.59 5.50 -12.87
CA ASP A 137 -7.46 4.88 -12.18
C ASP A 137 -7.87 4.36 -10.81
N VAL A 138 -7.65 3.07 -10.59
CA VAL A 138 -8.06 2.33 -9.41
C VAL A 138 -6.83 1.76 -8.72
N TRP A 139 -6.74 1.97 -7.42
CA TRP A 139 -5.59 1.57 -6.61
C TRP A 139 -6.04 0.67 -5.47
N TRP A 140 -5.33 -0.45 -5.29
CA TRP A 140 -5.43 -1.30 -4.10
C TRP A 140 -4.03 -1.51 -3.52
N LEU A 141 -3.89 -1.30 -2.22
CA LEU A 141 -2.66 -1.49 -1.49
C LEU A 141 -2.91 -2.48 -0.34
N LEU A 142 -1.96 -3.37 -0.14
CA LEU A 142 -1.92 -4.30 0.98
C LEU A 142 -0.55 -4.20 1.64
N TYR A 143 -0.56 -3.92 2.94
CA TYR A 143 0.62 -4.03 3.79
C TYR A 143 0.39 -5.12 4.83
N GLN A 144 1.37 -5.98 5.02
CA GLN A 144 1.36 -7.00 6.07
C GLN A 144 2.63 -6.85 6.92
N TYR A 145 2.46 -6.83 8.24
CA TYR A 145 3.56 -6.74 9.19
C TYR A 145 3.22 -7.41 10.53
N ASN A 146 4.24 -7.66 11.34
CA ASN A 146 4.04 -8.16 12.71
C ASN A 146 3.53 -7.02 13.61
N PRO A 147 2.40 -7.18 14.32
CA PRO A 147 1.86 -6.12 15.18
C PRO A 147 2.80 -5.68 16.31
N LYS A 148 3.79 -6.51 16.68
CA LYS A 148 4.81 -6.21 17.70
C LYS A 148 6.03 -5.47 17.15
N ASN A 149 6.09 -5.20 15.85
CA ASN A 149 7.19 -4.49 15.20
C ASN A 149 6.78 -3.03 14.94
N ASP A 150 7.02 -2.17 15.92
CA ASP A 150 6.64 -0.74 15.86
C ASP A 150 7.32 -0.01 14.70
N ALA A 151 8.57 -0.39 14.37
CA ALA A 151 9.28 0.19 13.23
C ALA A 151 8.61 -0.16 11.88
N ALA A 152 8.17 -1.41 11.72
CA ALA A 152 7.41 -1.82 10.54
C ALA A 152 6.07 -1.08 10.43
N LYS A 153 5.36 -0.93 11.56
CA LYS A 153 4.12 -0.15 11.63
C LYS A 153 4.34 1.32 11.21
N ALA A 154 5.36 1.98 11.77
CA ALA A 154 5.68 3.36 11.43
C ALA A 154 6.04 3.52 9.95
N ARG A 155 6.78 2.58 9.37
CA ARG A 155 7.09 2.57 7.93
C ARG A 155 5.83 2.48 7.06
N VAL A 156 4.87 1.64 7.45
CA VAL A 156 3.60 1.50 6.73
C VAL A 156 2.78 2.79 6.82
N GLU A 157 2.63 3.38 8.01
CA GLU A 157 1.86 4.63 8.18
C GLU A 157 2.47 5.79 7.39
N ASN A 158 3.80 5.98 7.46
CA ASN A 158 4.49 7.00 6.68
C ASN A 158 4.30 6.78 5.16
N SER A 159 4.38 5.53 4.67
CA SER A 159 4.11 5.21 3.26
C SER A 159 2.70 5.64 2.84
N ILE A 160 1.71 5.39 3.69
CA ILE A 160 0.31 5.77 3.46
C ILE A 160 0.17 7.29 3.39
N GLU A 161 0.84 8.04 4.27
CA GLU A 161 0.79 9.51 4.29
C GLU A 161 1.43 10.17 3.06
N THR A 162 2.34 9.46 2.37
CA THR A 162 2.99 9.95 1.14
C THR A 162 2.14 9.83 -0.12
N ILE A 163 0.94 9.24 -0.05
CA ILE A 163 0.08 9.06 -1.22
C ILE A 163 -0.36 10.42 -1.77
N THR A 164 0.05 10.72 -3.00
CA THR A 164 -0.26 11.97 -3.69
C THR A 164 -0.73 11.71 -5.12
N VAL A 165 -1.61 12.55 -5.65
CA VAL A 165 -1.84 12.69 -7.10
C VAL A 165 -1.75 14.18 -7.44
N GLN A 166 -0.99 14.54 -8.47
CA GLN A 166 -0.72 15.93 -8.85
C GLN A 166 -0.99 16.15 -10.33
#